data_AF-A0A2Z6SH93-F1
#
_entry.id   AF-A0A2Z6SH93-F1
#
_cell.length_a   1.000
_cell.length_b   1.000
_cell.length_c   1.000
_cell.angle_alpha   90.00
_cell.angle_beta   90.00
_cell.angle_gamma   90.00
#
_symmetry.space_group_name_H-M   'P 1'
#
loop_
_entity.id
_entity.type
_entity.pdbx_description
1 polymer ?
#
loop_
_entity_poly.entity_id
_entity_poly.type
_entity_poly.pdbx_seq_one_letter_code
_entity_poly.pdbx_strand_id
1 'polypeptide(L)'
;MGQTHPKPETHTKSNSDKSKSNSYLFTNLPPVPRTYTDDFWKRGDDDCRFSDRDIEALNQFRQLELELLKSDAEKESKIREFCEKYRYALIPLDVDKNGYARGFHILESMSYDIYGNELERYGETLILCIGIEYSNAQMYLSGSGKLYISLNYDPLKFLYNYKDTGARSTDVFQNTDY
;
A
#
# COMPACT_ATOMS: atom_id res chain seq x y z
N MET A 1 -36.31 -52.29 24.70
CA MET A 1 -36.45 -50.93 24.14
C MET A 1 -35.34 -50.09 24.71
N GLY A 2 -34.32 -49.78 23.91
CA GLY A 2 -33.17 -49.04 24.38
C GLY A 2 -32.07 -49.04 23.33
N GLN A 3 -31.85 -47.86 22.73
CA GLN A 3 -30.54 -47.32 22.40
C GLN A 3 -30.77 -45.88 21.92
N THR A 4 -30.43 -44.93 22.78
CA THR A 4 -30.27 -43.51 22.47
C THR A 4 -28.91 -43.32 21.79
N HIS A 5 -28.89 -42.65 20.64
CA HIS A 5 -27.66 -42.29 19.92
C HIS A 5 -26.77 -41.36 20.77
N PRO A 6 -25.44 -41.56 20.81
CA PRO A 6 -24.54 -40.53 21.27
C PRO A 6 -24.34 -39.48 20.16
N LYS A 7 -24.52 -38.21 20.53
CA LYS A 7 -24.21 -37.04 19.71
C LYS A 7 -22.68 -36.89 19.61
N PRO A 8 -22.07 -36.66 18.44
CA PRO A 8 -20.66 -36.35 18.38
C PRO A 8 -20.46 -34.89 18.85
N GLU A 9 -19.75 -34.72 19.96
CA GLU A 9 -19.13 -33.45 20.33
C GLU A 9 -17.91 -33.21 19.45
N THR A 10 -18.06 -32.40 18.41
CA THR A 10 -16.92 -31.78 17.72
C THR A 10 -16.62 -30.44 18.38
N HIS A 11 -15.81 -30.46 19.44
CA HIS A 11 -15.08 -29.28 19.87
C HIS A 11 -13.83 -29.11 18.99
N THR A 12 -14.02 -28.54 17.80
CA THR A 12 -12.89 -27.98 17.05
C THR A 12 -12.50 -26.68 17.73
N LYS A 13 -11.44 -26.70 18.55
CA LYS A 13 -10.75 -25.48 18.96
C LYS A 13 -10.29 -24.77 17.69
N SER A 14 -11.02 -23.73 17.28
CA SER A 14 -10.55 -22.77 16.29
C SER A 14 -9.45 -21.93 16.95
N ASN A 15 -8.21 -22.43 16.89
CA ASN A 15 -7.05 -21.56 16.94
C ASN A 15 -7.00 -20.84 15.59
N SER A 16 -7.81 -19.79 15.44
CA SER A 16 -7.62 -18.85 14.35
C SER A 16 -7.33 -17.49 14.97
N ASP A 17 -6.06 -17.32 15.32
CA ASP A 17 -5.39 -16.05 15.61
C ASP A 17 -5.32 -15.22 14.29
N LYS A 18 -6.48 -15.01 13.64
CA LYS A 18 -6.65 -14.28 12.38
C LYS A 18 -6.39 -12.77 12.54
N SER A 19 -6.21 -12.28 13.77
CA SER A 19 -5.82 -10.90 14.01
C SER A 19 -4.34 -10.64 13.73
N LYS A 20 -3.49 -11.68 13.68
CA LYS A 20 -2.05 -11.51 13.45
C LYS A 20 -1.61 -11.65 11.99
N SER A 21 -2.43 -12.18 11.08
CA SER A 21 -1.90 -12.57 9.75
C SER A 21 -1.69 -11.43 8.75
N ASN A 22 -2.40 -10.29 8.89
CA ASN A 22 -2.41 -9.27 7.84
C ASN A 22 -1.27 -8.24 7.95
N SER A 23 -0.74 -7.97 9.15
CA SER A 23 0.38 -7.01 9.27
C SER A 23 1.67 -7.54 8.61
N TYR A 24 1.83 -8.86 8.48
CA TYR A 24 2.99 -9.46 7.83
C TYR A 24 3.12 -9.11 6.35
N LEU A 25 2.03 -8.70 5.68
CA LEU A 25 2.05 -8.37 4.25
C LEU A 25 3.03 -7.24 3.92
N PHE A 26 3.29 -6.32 4.84
CA PHE A 26 4.21 -5.21 4.59
C PHE A 26 5.48 -5.23 5.45
N THR A 27 5.66 -6.25 6.29
CA THR A 27 6.87 -6.42 7.12
C THR A 27 8.13 -6.69 6.29
N ASN A 28 7.99 -7.27 5.11
CA ASN A 28 9.09 -7.71 4.25
C ASN A 28 9.10 -7.00 2.88
N LEU A 29 8.70 -5.72 2.84
CA LEU A 29 8.89 -4.93 1.61
C LEU A 29 10.39 -4.79 1.30
N PRO A 30 10.80 -4.91 0.03
CA PRO A 30 12.19 -4.73 -0.36
C PRO A 30 12.64 -3.28 -0.07
N PRO A 31 13.93 -3.06 0.22
CA PRO A 31 14.46 -1.72 0.50
C PRO A 31 14.48 -0.80 -0.73
N VAL A 32 14.25 -1.35 -1.92
CA VAL A 32 14.14 -0.66 -3.20
C VAL A 32 12.92 -1.24 -3.92
N PRO A 33 12.10 -0.44 -4.61
CA PRO A 33 10.96 -0.96 -5.37
C PRO A 33 11.41 -2.01 -6.37
N ARG A 34 10.72 -3.15 -6.38
CA ARG A 34 10.82 -4.06 -7.51
C ARG A 34 10.14 -3.46 -8.73
N THR A 35 10.68 -3.83 -9.88
CA THR A 35 10.37 -3.19 -11.14
C THR A 35 9.48 -4.11 -11.97
N TYR A 36 8.29 -3.65 -12.35
CA TYR A 36 7.25 -4.46 -12.99
C TYR A 36 6.79 -3.81 -14.30
N THR A 37 6.53 -4.61 -15.33
CA THR A 37 5.93 -4.09 -16.57
C THR A 37 4.45 -3.77 -16.37
N ASP A 38 3.89 -2.78 -17.05
CA ASP A 38 2.43 -2.52 -16.99
C ASP A 38 1.60 -3.77 -17.38
N ASP A 39 2.09 -4.56 -18.35
CA ASP A 39 1.47 -5.82 -18.78
C ASP A 39 1.51 -6.91 -17.70
N PHE A 40 2.37 -6.79 -16.69
CA PHE A 40 2.39 -7.69 -15.55
C PHE A 40 1.15 -7.45 -14.69
N TRP A 41 0.83 -6.17 -14.41
CA TRP A 41 -0.33 -5.78 -13.63
C TRP A 41 -1.69 -6.05 -14.30
N LYS A 42 -1.68 -6.32 -15.62
CA LYS A 42 -2.88 -6.58 -16.44
C LYS A 42 -3.15 -8.06 -16.75
N ARG A 43 -2.23 -9.00 -16.48
CA ARG A 43 -2.33 -10.42 -16.90
C ARG A 43 -2.90 -11.35 -15.80
N GLY A 44 -3.65 -12.39 -16.21
CA GLY A 44 -4.10 -13.54 -15.37
C GLY A 44 -5.59 -13.52 -15.00
N ASP A 45 -6.30 -14.65 -14.81
CA ASP A 45 -7.75 -14.75 -14.39
C ASP A 45 -7.97 -14.60 -12.87
N ASP A 46 -7.03 -13.98 -12.19
CA ASP A 46 -6.89 -13.93 -10.75
C ASP A 46 -7.49 -12.64 -10.16
N ASP A 47 -7.91 -12.67 -8.88
CA ASP A 47 -8.43 -11.52 -8.11
C ASP A 47 -7.45 -10.34 -7.93
N CYS A 48 -6.30 -10.37 -8.61
CA CYS A 48 -5.19 -9.41 -8.49
C CYS A 48 -5.03 -8.48 -9.71
N ARG A 49 -6.01 -8.43 -10.63
CA ARG A 49 -5.96 -7.52 -11.79
C ARG A 49 -6.10 -6.07 -11.36
N PHE A 50 -5.14 -5.24 -11.75
CA PHE A 50 -5.31 -3.79 -11.67
C PHE A 50 -6.26 -3.34 -12.78
N SER A 51 -7.27 -2.56 -12.41
CA SER A 51 -8.15 -1.93 -13.38
C SER A 51 -7.39 -0.87 -14.20
N ASP A 52 -7.91 -0.49 -15.36
CA ASP A 52 -7.32 0.62 -16.12
C ASP A 52 -7.28 1.91 -15.29
N ARG A 53 -8.24 2.09 -14.35
CA ARG A 53 -8.24 3.21 -13.40
C ARG A 53 -7.06 3.15 -12.42
N ASP A 54 -6.69 1.97 -11.95
CA ASP A 54 -5.56 1.82 -11.04
C ASP A 54 -4.22 2.07 -11.74
N ILE A 55 -4.10 1.64 -13.00
CA ILE A 55 -2.95 1.94 -13.84
C ILE A 55 -2.86 3.44 -14.14
N GLU A 56 -3.98 4.09 -14.44
CA GLU A 56 -4.03 5.53 -14.62
C GLU A 56 -3.62 6.26 -13.32
N ALA A 57 -4.17 5.84 -12.18
CA ALA A 57 -3.83 6.38 -10.86
C ALA A 57 -2.33 6.26 -10.58
N LEU A 58 -1.73 5.09 -10.81
CA LEU A 58 -0.31 4.87 -10.62
C LEU A 58 0.56 5.77 -11.50
N ASN A 59 0.18 5.95 -12.77
CA ASN A 59 0.91 6.83 -13.67
C ASN A 59 0.83 8.30 -13.25
N GLN A 60 -0.37 8.77 -12.88
CA GLN A 60 -0.55 10.12 -12.36
C GLN A 60 0.13 10.33 -11.01
N PHE A 61 0.15 9.31 -10.16
CA PHE A 61 0.84 9.34 -8.88
C PHE A 61 2.31 9.66 -9.06
N ARG A 62 3.01 8.98 -9.97
CA ARG A 62 4.42 9.24 -10.30
C ARG A 62 4.65 10.63 -10.90
N GLN A 63 3.63 11.20 -11.53
CA GLN A 63 3.67 12.50 -12.21
C GLN A 63 3.17 13.66 -11.34
N LEU A 64 3.08 13.47 -10.01
CA LEU A 64 2.74 14.58 -9.10
C LEU A 64 3.80 15.70 -9.09
N GLU A 65 5.02 15.45 -9.55
CA GLU A 65 6.12 16.45 -9.65
C GLU A 65 6.23 17.38 -8.44
N LEU A 66 6.15 16.83 -7.22
CA LEU A 66 6.06 17.62 -5.98
C LEU A 66 7.29 18.51 -5.76
N GLU A 67 8.45 18.08 -6.25
CA GLU A 67 9.70 18.83 -6.18
C GLU A 67 9.72 20.11 -7.01
N LEU A 68 8.80 20.27 -7.97
CA LEU A 68 8.68 21.50 -8.77
C LEU A 68 7.85 22.58 -8.06
N LEU A 69 7.11 22.21 -7.01
CA LEU A 69 6.22 23.11 -6.27
C LEU A 69 6.98 23.80 -5.14
N LYS A 70 6.70 25.09 -4.94
CA LYS A 70 7.48 25.95 -4.05
C LYS A 70 6.92 26.00 -2.63
N SER A 71 5.62 25.79 -2.46
CA SER A 71 4.96 25.85 -1.16
C SER A 71 4.31 24.54 -0.76
N ASP A 72 4.25 24.28 0.54
CA ASP A 72 3.56 23.09 1.05
C ASP A 72 2.06 23.14 0.83
N ALA A 73 1.46 24.33 0.78
CA ALA A 73 0.06 24.50 0.43
C ALA A 73 -0.24 24.01 -1.01
N GLU A 74 0.63 24.34 -1.98
CA GLU A 74 0.50 23.84 -3.36
C GLU A 74 0.68 22.33 -3.43
N LYS A 75 1.65 21.78 -2.69
CA LYS A 75 1.91 20.34 -2.65
C LYS A 75 0.74 19.59 -2.02
N GLU A 76 0.23 20.08 -0.89
CA GLU A 76 -0.94 19.53 -0.24
C GLU A 76 -2.14 19.54 -1.17
N SER A 77 -2.47 20.67 -1.80
CA SER A 77 -3.58 20.74 -2.77
C SER A 77 -3.42 19.69 -3.87
N LYS A 78 -2.25 19.59 -4.50
CA LYS A 78 -2.00 18.64 -5.59
C LYS A 78 -2.12 17.19 -5.15
N ILE A 79 -1.63 16.84 -3.95
CA ILE A 79 -1.76 15.49 -3.39
C ILE A 79 -3.24 15.18 -3.09
N ARG A 80 -3.99 16.13 -2.51
CA ARG A 80 -5.41 15.95 -2.19
C ARG A 80 -6.27 15.80 -3.43
N GLU A 81 -6.07 16.65 -4.45
CA GLU A 81 -6.76 16.55 -5.73
C GLU A 81 -6.52 15.18 -6.39
N PHE A 82 -5.29 14.66 -6.30
CA PHE A 82 -4.98 13.30 -6.75
C PHE A 82 -5.76 12.25 -5.93
N CYS A 83 -5.73 12.35 -4.60
CA CYS A 83 -6.44 11.42 -3.72
C CYS A 83 -7.95 11.43 -3.95
N GLU A 84 -8.55 12.59 -4.17
CA GLU A 84 -9.97 12.75 -4.47
C GLU A 84 -10.32 12.11 -5.83
N LYS A 85 -9.56 12.45 -6.89
CA LYS A 85 -9.78 11.93 -8.25
C LYS A 85 -9.67 10.40 -8.31
N TYR A 86 -8.65 9.85 -7.65
CA TYR A 86 -8.34 8.42 -7.68
C TYR A 86 -8.77 7.69 -6.42
N ARG A 87 -9.73 8.23 -5.66
CA ARG A 87 -10.25 7.59 -4.46
C ARG A 87 -10.67 6.14 -4.72
N TYR A 88 -10.23 5.24 -3.84
CA TYR A 88 -10.35 3.78 -3.89
C TYR A 88 -9.56 3.04 -4.97
N ALA A 89 -8.88 3.75 -5.88
CA ALA A 89 -7.94 3.10 -6.78
C ALA A 89 -6.77 2.51 -5.97
N LEU A 90 -6.20 1.42 -6.46
CA LEU A 90 -5.13 0.69 -5.80
C LEU A 90 -3.78 1.18 -6.33
N ILE A 91 -2.90 1.65 -5.44
CA ILE A 91 -1.50 1.91 -5.77
C ILE A 91 -0.69 0.64 -5.45
N PRO A 92 -0.16 -0.08 -6.46
CA PRO A 92 0.70 -1.22 -6.22
C PRO A 92 2.03 -0.76 -5.61
N LEU A 93 2.52 -1.51 -4.63
CA LEU A 93 3.89 -1.39 -4.14
C LEU A 93 4.76 -2.55 -4.60
N ASP A 94 4.26 -3.78 -4.49
CA ASP A 94 5.07 -4.99 -4.67
C ASP A 94 4.20 -6.24 -4.89
N VAL A 95 4.82 -7.39 -5.09
CA VAL A 95 4.14 -8.69 -5.18
C VAL A 95 4.67 -9.64 -4.11
N ASP A 96 3.82 -10.37 -3.41
CA ASP A 96 4.28 -11.33 -2.42
C ASP A 96 4.95 -12.58 -3.03
N LYS A 97 5.51 -13.44 -2.16
CA LYS A 97 6.14 -14.69 -2.57
C LYS A 97 5.22 -15.68 -3.31
N ASN A 98 3.90 -15.50 -3.19
CA ASN A 98 2.91 -16.35 -3.83
C ASN A 98 2.34 -15.70 -5.11
N GLY A 99 2.82 -14.52 -5.50
CA GLY A 99 2.34 -13.79 -6.68
C GLY A 99 1.20 -12.80 -6.41
N TYR A 100 0.78 -12.58 -5.16
CA TYR A 100 -0.30 -11.63 -4.84
C TYR A 100 0.20 -10.19 -4.84
N ALA A 101 -0.48 -9.33 -5.59
CA ALA A 101 -0.20 -7.90 -5.57
C ALA A 101 -0.46 -7.30 -4.18
N ARG A 102 0.46 -6.45 -3.73
CA ARG A 102 0.35 -5.67 -2.50
C ARG A 102 0.23 -4.21 -2.87
N GLY A 103 -0.73 -3.53 -2.27
CA GLY A 103 -0.97 -2.13 -2.54
C GLY A 103 -1.83 -1.47 -1.50
N PHE A 104 -2.03 -0.18 -1.67
CA PHE A 104 -2.85 0.65 -0.80
C PHE A 104 -4.00 1.23 -1.60
N HIS A 105 -5.21 1.12 -1.06
CA HIS A 105 -6.33 1.85 -1.62
C HIS A 105 -6.15 3.32 -1.28
N ILE A 106 -6.23 4.17 -2.30
CA ILE A 106 -6.15 5.61 -2.13
C ILE A 106 -7.30 6.07 -1.24
N LEU A 107 -6.93 6.81 -0.21
CA LEU A 107 -7.83 7.50 0.69
C LEU A 107 -7.57 8.99 0.64
N GLU A 108 -8.62 9.74 0.94
CA GLU A 108 -8.54 11.13 1.33
C GLU A 108 -8.95 11.20 2.80
N SER A 109 -7.97 11.23 3.72
CA SER A 109 -8.28 11.26 5.15
C SER A 109 -7.37 12.19 5.91
N MET A 110 -7.92 13.36 6.28
CA MET A 110 -7.19 14.34 7.08
C MET A 110 -6.88 13.87 8.51
N SER A 111 -7.69 12.95 9.03
CA SER A 111 -7.59 12.49 10.42
C SER A 111 -6.31 11.69 10.73
N TYR A 112 -5.61 11.21 9.70
CA TYR A 112 -4.40 10.40 9.85
C TYR A 112 -3.14 11.13 9.42
N ASP A 113 -3.24 12.35 8.90
CA ASP A 113 -2.07 13.12 8.48
C ASP A 113 -1.20 13.54 9.66
N ILE A 114 0.05 13.87 9.35
CA ILE A 114 1.03 14.29 10.34
C ILE A 114 1.34 15.77 10.12
N TYR A 115 1.22 16.55 11.19
CA TYR A 115 1.44 18.00 11.18
C TYR A 115 2.24 18.46 12.40
N GLY A 116 2.73 19.69 12.35
CA GLY A 116 3.43 20.35 13.44
C GLY A 116 4.76 19.67 13.79
N ASN A 117 5.09 19.64 15.08
CA ASN A 117 6.42 19.23 15.56
C ASN A 117 6.77 17.77 15.26
N GLU A 118 5.78 16.92 14.94
CA GLU A 118 6.07 15.53 14.57
C GLU A 118 6.82 15.43 13.24
N LEU A 119 6.59 16.37 12.32
CA LEU A 119 7.26 16.44 11.03
C LEU A 119 8.78 16.59 11.16
N GLU A 120 9.26 17.26 12.22
CA GLU A 120 10.69 17.44 12.49
C GLU A 120 11.42 16.11 12.66
N ARG A 121 10.75 15.08 13.19
CA ARG A 121 11.33 13.74 13.37
C ARG A 121 11.67 13.07 12.05
N TYR A 122 10.99 13.48 10.97
CA TYR A 122 11.15 12.94 9.63
C TYR A 122 11.93 13.89 8.70
N GLY A 123 12.28 15.09 9.19
CA GLY A 123 12.91 16.12 8.37
C GLY A 123 12.02 16.58 7.22
N GLU A 124 10.71 16.61 7.43
CA GLU A 124 9.71 17.03 6.44
C GLU A 124 8.96 18.27 6.95
N THR A 125 8.24 18.93 6.05
CA THR A 125 7.33 20.04 6.37
C THR A 125 5.87 19.74 6.05
N LEU A 126 5.62 18.60 5.38
CA LEU A 126 4.32 18.10 5.01
C LEU A 126 4.39 16.57 4.91
N ILE A 127 3.50 15.84 5.58
CA ILE A 127 3.31 14.39 5.42
C ILE A 127 1.80 14.09 5.48
N LEU A 128 1.27 13.58 4.38
CA LEU A 128 -0.16 13.28 4.23
C LEU A 128 -0.38 11.77 4.15
N CYS A 129 -1.39 11.27 4.84
CA CYS A 129 -1.93 9.93 4.67
C CYS A 129 -2.71 9.88 3.36
N ILE A 130 -2.24 9.05 2.44
CA ILE A 130 -2.79 8.95 1.07
C ILE A 130 -3.44 7.61 0.78
N GLY A 131 -3.29 6.61 1.66
CA GLY A 131 -3.90 5.31 1.44
C GLY A 131 -3.88 4.38 2.64
N ILE A 132 -4.75 3.38 2.59
CA ILE A 132 -4.85 2.34 3.61
C ILE A 132 -4.87 0.95 2.95
N GLU A 133 -4.29 -0.01 3.66
CA GLU A 133 -4.58 -1.42 3.43
C GLU A 133 -5.37 -1.92 4.65
N TYR A 134 -6.64 -2.19 4.40
CA TYR A 134 -7.65 -2.54 5.41
C TYR A 134 -7.60 -1.66 6.67
N SER A 135 -7.21 -2.21 7.82
CA SER A 135 -7.17 -1.50 9.11
C SER A 135 -5.77 -1.42 9.72
N ASN A 136 -4.75 -2.00 9.07
CA ASN A 136 -3.50 -2.34 9.75
C ASN A 136 -2.28 -1.69 9.12
N ALA A 137 -2.39 -1.13 7.91
CA ALA A 137 -1.29 -0.41 7.29
C ALA A 137 -1.78 0.88 6.64
N GLN A 138 -0.99 1.95 6.78
CA GLN A 138 -1.26 3.25 6.17
C GLN A 138 -0.05 3.70 5.35
N MET A 139 -0.33 4.30 4.21
CA MET A 139 0.67 4.84 3.29
C MET A 139 0.63 6.36 3.34
N TYR A 140 1.81 6.95 3.45
CA TYR A 140 2.03 8.37 3.64
C TYR A 140 2.94 8.93 2.57
N LEU A 141 2.64 10.12 2.08
CA LEU A 141 3.45 10.85 1.11
C LEU A 141 3.88 12.19 1.71
N SER A 142 5.18 12.44 1.72
CA SER A 142 5.71 13.73 2.15
C SER A 142 5.83 14.75 1.02
N GLY A 143 5.93 16.02 1.39
CA GLY A 143 6.16 17.13 0.46
C GLY A 143 7.51 17.07 -0.26
N SER A 144 8.47 16.26 0.21
CA SER A 144 9.73 15.98 -0.51
C SER A 144 9.61 14.80 -1.50
N GLY A 145 8.46 14.13 -1.54
CA GLY A 145 8.23 12.94 -2.37
C GLY A 145 8.67 11.62 -1.73
N LYS A 146 9.00 11.60 -0.44
CA LYS A 146 9.27 10.34 0.25
C LYS A 146 7.97 9.62 0.58
N LEU A 147 7.94 8.34 0.29
CA LEU A 147 6.85 7.45 0.66
C LEU A 147 7.19 6.77 2.00
N TYR A 148 6.24 6.78 2.92
CA TYR A 148 6.34 6.14 4.22
C TYR A 148 5.20 5.17 4.44
N ILE A 149 5.42 4.23 5.36
CA ILE A 149 4.41 3.29 5.83
C ILE A 149 4.33 3.31 7.35
N SER A 150 3.11 3.25 7.89
CA SER A 150 2.84 2.88 9.27
C SER A 150 2.17 1.52 9.30
N LEU A 151 2.63 0.64 10.19
CA LEU A 151 2.04 -0.68 10.42
C LEU A 151 1.51 -0.71 11.85
N ASN A 152 0.23 -1.04 12.06
CA ASN A 152 -0.40 -1.08 13.39
C ASN A 152 -0.15 0.17 14.26
N TYR A 153 -0.08 1.35 13.63
CA TYR A 153 0.24 2.63 14.29
C TYR A 153 1.68 2.73 14.85
N ASP A 154 2.59 1.87 14.39
CA ASP A 154 4.03 2.02 14.63
C ASP A 154 4.56 3.29 13.93
N PRO A 155 5.72 3.83 14.39
CA PRO A 155 6.36 4.99 13.75
C PRO A 155 6.56 4.81 12.24
N LEU A 156 6.50 5.92 11.50
CA LEU A 156 6.65 5.86 10.05
C LEU A 156 8.01 5.28 9.66
N LYS A 157 7.97 4.28 8.79
CA LYS A 157 9.15 3.72 8.14
C LYS A 157 9.23 4.25 6.72
N PHE A 158 10.38 4.83 6.38
CA PHE A 158 10.66 5.23 5.00
C PHE A 158 10.71 4.00 4.09
N LEU A 159 10.08 4.10 2.92
CA LEU A 159 10.12 3.09 1.88
C LEU A 159 11.07 3.51 0.76
N TYR A 160 10.66 4.46 -0.07
CA TYR A 160 11.38 4.93 -1.26
C TYR A 160 10.73 6.22 -1.79
N ASN A 161 11.20 6.76 -2.90
CA ASN A 161 10.56 7.91 -3.52
C ASN A 161 9.30 7.50 -4.29
N TYR A 162 8.23 8.29 -4.19
CA TYR A 162 6.93 7.98 -4.81
C TYR A 162 7.01 7.70 -6.32
N LYS A 163 7.95 8.34 -7.03
CA LYS A 163 8.16 8.15 -8.47
C LYS A 163 8.64 6.75 -8.84
N ASP A 164 9.34 6.11 -7.91
CA ASP A 164 9.91 4.77 -8.12
C ASP A 164 8.88 3.67 -7.87
N THR A 165 7.71 4.02 -7.31
CA THR A 165 6.63 3.08 -6.99
C THR A 165 6.22 2.29 -8.23
N GLY A 166 6.46 0.98 -8.23
CA GLY A 166 6.12 0.08 -9.33
C GLY A 166 6.80 0.43 -10.67
N ALA A 167 7.92 1.15 -10.65
CA ALA A 167 8.64 1.59 -11.85
C ALA A 167 8.81 0.42 -12.85
N ARG A 168 8.96 0.76 -14.14
CA ARG A 168 8.96 -0.19 -15.27
C ARG A 168 10.38 -0.64 -15.58
N SER A 169 10.64 -1.94 -15.57
CA SER A 169 11.90 -2.53 -16.06
C SER A 169 11.53 -3.27 -17.32
N THR A 170 12.34 -3.07 -18.35
CA THR A 170 12.32 -3.91 -19.56
C THR A 170 12.79 -5.33 -19.27
N ASP A 171 13.50 -5.53 -18.14
CA ASP A 171 14.02 -6.81 -17.71
C ASP A 171 13.00 -7.47 -16.78
N VAL A 172 12.15 -8.28 -17.41
CA VAL A 172 11.27 -9.25 -16.78
C VAL A 172 12.08 -10.10 -15.80
N PHE A 173 11.64 -10.17 -14.54
CA PHE A 173 12.10 -11.18 -13.60
C PHE A 173 11.97 -12.56 -14.28
N GLN A 174 13.10 -13.18 -14.62
CA GLN A 174 13.14 -14.62 -14.80
C GLN A 174 12.83 -15.22 -13.43
N ASN A 175 11.71 -15.93 -13.31
CA ASN A 175 11.41 -16.78 -12.16
C ASN A 175 12.68 -17.53 -11.77
N THR A 176 13.30 -17.13 -10.67
CA THR A 176 14.25 -17.97 -9.97
C THR A 176 13.47 -18.55 -8.81
N ASP A 177 13.07 -19.80 -8.99
CA ASP A 177 12.43 -20.62 -7.98
C ASP A 177 13.25 -20.56 -6.68
N TYR A 178 12.60 -20.16 -5.58
CA TYR A 178 13.10 -20.32 -4.21
C TYR A 178 12.10 -21.15 -3.40
#